data_AF-A0A3D0P1B5-F1
#
_entry.id   AF-A0A3D0P1B5-F1
#
_cell.length_a   1.000
_cell.length_b   1.000
_cell.length_c   1.000
_cell.angle_alpha   90.00
_cell.angle_beta   90.00
_cell.angle_gamma   90.00
#
_symmetry.space_group_name_H-M   'P 1'
#
loop_
_entity.id
_entity.type
_entity.pdbx_description
1 polymer ?
#
loop_
_entity_poly.entity_id
_entity_poly.type
_entity_poly.pdbx_seq_one_letter_code
_entity_poly.pdbx_strand_id
1 'polypeptide(L)'
;MPQIVRFNKGEAPADGKDVVVFTRKMEGEAAGGETLVKLSDFRSTGGVQLPYRWTTTTGGRTTEVFDVTSFEVNPANIAERFKDQKMILRMTKPEGKN
;
A
#
# COMPACT_ATOMS: atom_id res chain seq x y z
N MET A 1 15.07 4.28 -12.63
CA MET A 1 14.58 5.57 -12.08
C MET A 1 13.71 5.26 -10.85
N PRO A 2 13.97 5.84 -9.67
CA PRO A 2 13.10 5.61 -8.51
C PRO A 2 11.76 6.31 -8.73
N GLN A 3 10.66 5.56 -8.61
CA GLN A 3 9.30 6.11 -8.72
C GLN A 3 8.82 6.57 -7.35
N ILE A 4 8.46 7.85 -7.24
CA ILE A 4 7.90 8.44 -6.02
C ILE A 4 6.40 8.13 -6.00
N VAL A 5 5.96 7.32 -5.04
CA VAL A 5 4.54 6.98 -4.85
C VAL A 5 3.90 8.04 -3.94
N ARG A 6 2.86 8.73 -4.42
CA ARG A 6 2.04 9.64 -3.62
C ARG A 6 0.68 9.02 -3.36
N PHE A 7 0.27 8.98 -2.09
CA PHE A 7 -1.02 8.46 -1.65
C PHE A 7 -1.99 9.63 -1.45
N ASN A 8 -3.09 9.64 -2.20
CA ASN A 8 -4.19 10.58 -1.99
C ASN A 8 -5.31 9.85 -1.24
N LYS A 9 -5.69 10.36 -0.07
CA LYS A 9 -6.84 9.84 0.70
C LYS A 9 -8.13 10.33 0.04
N GLY A 10 -8.84 9.44 -0.64
CA GLY A 10 -10.22 9.69 -1.07
C GLY A 10 -11.18 9.73 0.12
N GLU A 11 -12.25 10.50 -0.01
CA GLU A 11 -13.31 10.60 0.99
C GLU A 11 -14.09 9.27 1.06
N ALA A 12 -14.35 8.78 2.27
CA ALA A 12 -15.00 7.49 2.49
C ALA A 12 -16.51 7.57 2.19
N PRO A 13 -17.13 6.58 1.52
CA PRO A 13 -18.57 6.57 1.32
C PRO A 13 -19.32 6.32 2.63
N ALA A 14 -20.45 7.01 2.80
CA ALA A 14 -21.17 7.17 4.06
C ALA A 14 -22.06 5.98 4.49
N ASP A 15 -21.97 4.81 3.84
CA ASP A 15 -22.90 3.70 4.12
C ASP A 15 -22.20 2.37 4.39
N GLY A 16 -22.22 1.99 5.68
CA GLY A 16 -22.63 0.66 6.13
C GLY A 16 -21.97 -0.58 5.51
N LYS A 17 -20.64 -0.63 5.51
CA LYS A 17 -19.75 -1.82 5.61
C LYS A 17 -18.35 -1.30 5.32
N ASP A 18 -17.38 -1.54 6.20
CA ASP A 18 -15.98 -1.11 6.07
C ASP A 18 -15.28 -1.75 4.86
N VAL A 19 -15.69 -1.35 3.65
CA VAL A 19 -15.06 -1.73 2.39
C VAL A 19 -14.16 -0.58 2.00
N VAL A 20 -12.93 -0.63 2.47
CA VAL A 20 -11.90 0.32 2.05
C VAL A 20 -11.49 -0.04 0.63
N VAL A 21 -11.86 0.82 -0.34
CA VAL A 21 -11.49 0.66 -1.75
C VAL A 21 -10.30 1.57 -2.05
N PHE A 22 -9.19 1.00 -2.50
CA PHE A 22 -8.00 1.74 -2.91
C PHE A 22 -7.89 1.76 -4.44
N THR A 23 -7.99 2.94 -5.04
CA THR A 23 -7.77 3.14 -6.47
C THR A 23 -6.32 3.56 -6.71
N ARG A 24 -5.49 2.67 -7.26
CA ARG A 24 -4.11 3.00 -7.67
C ARG A 24 -4.08 3.35 -9.15
N LYS A 25 -3.80 4.61 -9.48
CA LYS A 25 -3.48 5.04 -10.84
C LYS A 25 -1.99 4.75 -11.08
N MET A 26 -1.67 3.68 -11.80
CA MET A 26 -0.30 3.42 -12.25
C MET A 26 -0.09 4.16 -13.57
N GLU A 27 0.67 5.27 -13.54
CA GLU A 27 1.19 5.90 -14.76
C GLU A 27 2.49 5.20 -15.15
N GLY A 28 2.37 4.21 -16.04
CA GLY A 28 3.46 3.48 -16.65
C GLY A 28 2.90 2.39 -17.56
N GLU A 29 3.29 2.42 -18.83
CA GLU A 29 2.83 1.55 -19.93
C GLU A 29 2.83 0.06 -19.55
N ALA A 30 1.66 -0.44 -19.15
CA ALA A 30 1.25 -1.81 -19.37
C ALA A 30 -0.24 -1.77 -19.70
N ALA A 31 -0.56 -2.19 -20.93
CA ALA A 31 -1.88 -2.39 -21.50
C ALA A 31 -3.06 -2.48 -20.50
N GLY A 32 -3.71 -1.34 -20.27
CA GLY A 32 -5.16 -1.16 -20.28
C GLY A 32 -6.01 -2.01 -19.33
N GLY A 33 -6.05 -1.65 -18.06
CA GLY A 33 -7.12 -2.10 -17.18
C GLY A 33 -7.11 -1.38 -15.84
N GLU A 34 -8.28 -0.95 -15.36
CA GLU A 34 -8.43 -0.51 -13.98
C GLU A 34 -8.01 -1.65 -13.05
N THR A 35 -7.17 -1.34 -12.07
CA THR A 35 -6.76 -2.28 -11.02
C THR A 35 -7.54 -1.97 -9.76
N LEU A 36 -8.38 -2.91 -9.33
CA LEU A 36 -9.17 -2.86 -8.12
C LEU A 36 -8.58 -3.82 -7.10
N VAL A 37 -8.33 -3.33 -5.89
CA VAL A 37 -7.94 -4.16 -4.75
C VAL A 37 -9.10 -4.17 -3.75
N LYS A 38 -9.63 -5.36 -3.46
CA LYS A 38 -10.67 -5.58 -2.45
C LYS A 38 -10.06 -6.24 -1.22
N LEU A 39 -10.28 -5.63 -0.06
CA LEU A 39 -9.84 -6.15 1.23
C LEU A 39 -11.01 -6.84 1.94
N SER A 40 -10.72 -7.94 2.62
CA SER A 40 -11.73 -8.74 3.33
C SER A 40 -11.09 -9.52 4.48
N ASP A 41 -11.94 -10.20 5.26
CA ASP A 41 -11.53 -10.99 6.42
C ASP A 41 -10.74 -10.14 7.43
N PHE A 42 -11.38 -9.06 7.89
CA PHE A 42 -10.77 -8.18 8.87
C PHE A 42 -10.77 -8.84 10.24
N ARG A 43 -9.61 -8.86 10.90
CA ARG A 43 -9.40 -9.43 12.24
C ARG A 43 -8.64 -8.46 13.13
N SER A 44 -8.88 -8.53 14.44
CA SER A 44 -8.12 -7.74 15.41
C SER A 44 -6.77 -8.41 15.66
N THR A 45 -5.68 -7.67 15.47
CA THR A 45 -4.31 -8.10 15.77
C THR A 45 -3.59 -6.97 16.49
N GLY A 46 -3.06 -7.22 17.69
CA GLY A 46 -2.35 -6.20 18.47
C GLY A 46 -3.17 -4.93 18.76
N GLY A 47 -4.50 -5.04 18.88
CA GLY A 47 -5.40 -3.91 19.11
C GLY A 47 -5.81 -3.12 17.85
N VAL A 48 -5.36 -3.53 16.66
CA VAL A 48 -5.70 -2.89 15.38
C VAL A 48 -6.49 -3.86 14.50
N GLN A 49 -7.48 -3.36 13.77
CA GLN A 49 -8.26 -4.15 12.81
C GLN A 49 -7.51 -4.21 11.47
N LEU A 50 -7.10 -5.40 11.03
CA LEU A 50 -6.30 -5.62 9.82
C LEU A 50 -6.93 -6.67 8.89
N PRO A 51 -6.85 -6.52 7.55
CA PRO A 51 -7.40 -7.47 6.59
C PRO A 51 -6.49 -8.69 6.42
N TYR A 52 -7.05 -9.89 6.49
CA TYR A 52 -6.32 -11.15 6.26
C TYR A 52 -6.49 -11.68 4.83
N ARG A 53 -7.31 -11.05 3.98
CA ARG A 53 -7.50 -11.43 2.58
C ARG A 53 -7.60 -10.24 1.64
N TRP A 54 -7.00 -10.37 0.47
CA TRP A 54 -6.89 -9.35 -0.57
C TRP A 54 -7.23 -10.02 -1.89
N THR A 55 -8.06 -9.36 -2.69
CA THR A 55 -8.36 -9.82 -4.05
C THR A 55 -8.04 -8.70 -5.01
N THR A 56 -7.11 -8.95 -5.92
CA THR A 56 -6.73 -8.02 -6.97
C THR A 56 -7.47 -8.38 -8.24
N THR A 57 -8.08 -7.38 -8.87
CA THR A 57 -8.78 -7.49 -10.14
C THR A 57 -8.19 -6.48 -11.10
N THR A 58 -7.72 -6.93 -12.26
CA THR A 58 -7.17 -6.05 -13.31
C THR A 58 -7.98 -6.25 -14.58
N GLY A 59 -8.50 -5.16 -15.15
CA GLY A 59 -9.29 -5.23 -16.38
C GLY A 59 -10.58 -6.07 -16.23
N GLY A 60 -11.22 -6.01 -15.05
CA GLY A 60 -12.47 -6.72 -14.77
C GLY A 60 -12.33 -8.22 -14.49
N ARG A 61 -11.11 -8.76 -14.46
CA ARG A 61 -10.84 -10.16 -14.09
C ARG A 61 -10.03 -10.23 -12.81
N THR A 62 -10.41 -11.12 -11.90
CA THR A 62 -9.62 -11.41 -10.70
C THR A 62 -8.31 -12.05 -11.12
N THR A 63 -7.21 -11.39 -10.81
CA THR A 63 -5.85 -11.81 -11.17
C THR A 63 -5.13 -12.47 -10.00
N GLU A 64 -5.47 -12.09 -8.78
CA GLU A 64 -4.77 -12.56 -7.58
C GLU A 64 -5.72 -12.62 -6.39
N VAL A 65 -5.56 -13.68 -5.59
CA VAL A 65 -6.08 -13.77 -4.23
C VAL A 65 -4.89 -14.01 -3.33
N PHE A 66 -4.66 -13.10 -2.40
CA PHE A 66 -3.60 -13.19 -1.42
C PHE A 66 -4.23 -13.40 -0.04
N ASP A 67 -3.65 -14.30 0.74
CA ASP A 67 -4.09 -14.63 2.10
C ASP A 67 -2.93 -14.36 3.06
N VAL A 68 -3.19 -13.53 4.08
CA VAL A 68 -2.22 -13.25 5.15
C VAL A 68 -2.38 -14.32 6.21
N THR A 69 -1.27 -14.90 6.65
CA THR A 69 -1.24 -15.85 7.75
C THR A 69 -1.17 -15.16 9.11
N SER A 70 -0.38 -14.08 9.21
CA SER A 70 -0.19 -13.32 10.45
C SER A 70 0.33 -11.90 10.19
N PHE A 71 0.00 -10.98 11.10
CA PHE A 71 0.65 -9.67 11.20
C PHE A 71 1.49 -9.58 12.47
N GLU A 72 2.65 -8.94 12.36
CA GLU A 72 3.41 -8.45 13.50
C GLU A 72 3.13 -6.94 13.63
N VAL A 73 2.57 -6.53 14.77
CA VAL A 73 2.27 -5.12 15.04
C VAL A 73 3.43 -4.51 15.79
N ASN A 74 3.97 -3.43 15.24
CA ASN A 74 5.07 -2.70 15.87
C ASN A 74 4.67 -2.17 17.26
N PRO A 75 5.58 -2.23 18.25
CA PRO A 75 5.34 -1.62 19.56
C PRO A 75 5.30 -0.10 19.45
N ALA A 76 4.67 0.56 20.44
CA ALA A 76 4.48 2.01 20.45
C ALA A 76 5.79 2.82 20.38
N ASN A 77 6.91 2.26 20.86
CA ASN A 77 8.23 2.89 20.86
C ASN A 77 9.08 2.57 19.62
N ILE A 78 8.46 2.18 18.49
CA ILE A 78 9.19 1.76 17.27
C ILE A 78 10.24 2.78 16.78
N ALA A 79 10.05 4.06 17.06
CA ALA A 79 10.99 5.12 16.72
C ALA A 79 12.41 4.85 17.26
N GLU A 80 12.54 4.16 18.40
CA GLU A 80 13.85 3.82 18.98
C GLU A 80 14.65 2.85 18.10
N ARG A 81 13.98 1.92 17.40
CA ARG A 81 14.65 0.98 16.48
C ARG A 81 15.25 1.66 15.25
N PHE A 82 14.80 2.87 14.92
CA PHE A 82 15.24 3.60 13.74
C PHE A 82 16.26 4.71 14.03
N LYS A 83 16.58 4.99 15.31
CA LYS A 83 17.53 6.06 15.69
C LYS A 83 18.93 5.85 15.14
N ASP A 84 19.38 4.60 15.03
CA ASP A 84 20.75 4.26 14.61
C ASP A 84 20.84 3.84 13.14
N GLN A 85 19.71 3.79 12.41
CA GLN A 85 19.72 3.47 10.99
C GLN A 85 20.07 4.70 10.16
N LYS A 86 21.36 4.82 9.83
CA LYS A 86 21.84 5.81 8.86
C LYS A 86 21.23 5.51 7.49
N MET A 87 20.15 6.20 7.12
CA MET A 87 19.55 6.09 5.79
C MET A 87 20.53 6.66 4.76
N ILE A 88 21.21 5.79 4.00
CA ILE A 88 22.08 6.21 2.89
C ILE A 88 21.21 6.44 1.67
N LEU A 89 20.75 7.68 1.50
CA LEU A 89 20.13 8.15 0.27
C LEU A 89 21.25 8.38 -0.76
N ARG A 90 21.41 7.47 -1.73
CA ARG A 90 22.26 7.73 -2.90
C ARG A 90 21.56 8.76 -3.78
N MET A 91 21.90 10.04 -3.62
CA MET A 91 21.55 11.06 -4.59
C MET A 91 22.45 10.89 -5.82
N THR A 92 21.85 10.71 -7.00
CA THR A 92 22.56 10.83 -8.28
C THR A 92 23.09 12.25 -8.41
N LYS A 93 24.40 12.38 -8.70
CA LYS A 93 25.09 13.66 -8.87
C LYS A 93 24.29 14.54 -9.84
N PRO A 94 23.91 15.79 -9.48
CA PRO A 94 23.29 16.69 -10.43
C PRO A 94 24.27 16.96 -11.57
N GLU A 95 23.84 16.70 -12.81
CA GLU A 95 24.61 17.04 -14.01
C GLU A 95 24.77 18.56 -14.04
N GLY A 96 26.02 19.02 -13.93
CA GLY A 96 26.35 20.43 -14.08
C GLY A 96 25.97 20.90 -15.47
N LYS A 97 25.20 21.99 -15.55
CA LYS A 97 25.05 22.75 -16.80
C LYS A 97 26.36 23.51 -17.02
N ASN A 98 27.07 23.17 -18.09
CA ASN A 98 28.03 24.06 -18.74
C ASN A 98 27.29 25.23 -19.40
#